data_AF-A0A843RNS5-F1
#
_entry.id   AF-A0A843RNS5-F1
#
_cell.length_a   1.000
_cell.length_b   1.000
_cell.length_c   1.000
_cell.angle_alpha   90.00
_cell.angle_beta   90.00
_cell.angle_gamma   90.00
#
_symmetry.space_group_name_H-M   'P 1'
#
loop_
_entity.id
_entity.type
_entity.pdbx_description
1 polymer ?
#
loop_
_entity_poly.entity_id
_entity_poly.type
_entity_poly.pdbx_seq_one_letter_code
_entity_poly.pdbx_strand_id
1 'polypeptide(L)'
;MRLNGTQVVALTGEDWMGKTASNVDSRFGSTLHEELQGVYRSKRPLAHHIRIYQKDHLSAYRLVLPIFADDREGEIAQIFLVIFRTTG
;
A
#
# COMPACT_ATOMS: atom_id res chain seq x y z
N MET A 1 3.87 -9.61 -4.08
CA MET A 1 2.42 -9.30 -4.04
C MET A 1 2.10 -8.38 -5.21
N ARG A 2 1.10 -8.74 -6.03
CA ARG A 2 0.61 -7.90 -7.12
C ARG A 2 -0.44 -6.94 -6.57
N LEU A 3 -0.44 -5.71 -7.04
CA LEU A 3 -1.41 -4.70 -6.61
C LEU A 3 -2.65 -4.78 -7.49
N ASN A 4 -3.81 -4.88 -6.85
CA ASN A 4 -5.11 -4.69 -7.47
C ASN A 4 -5.65 -3.37 -6.94
N GLY A 5 -5.52 -2.29 -7.71
CA GLY A 5 -5.74 -0.94 -7.19
C GLY A 5 -6.27 0.00 -8.27
N THR A 6 -7.55 0.33 -8.19
CA THR A 6 -8.25 1.23 -9.12
C THR A 6 -8.25 2.71 -8.69
N GLN A 7 -7.55 3.10 -7.61
CA GLN A 7 -7.61 4.49 -7.10
C GLN A 7 -6.27 5.12 -6.69
N VAL A 8 -5.12 4.47 -6.93
CA VAL A 8 -3.82 5.10 -6.61
C VAL A 8 -3.43 6.19 -7.63
N VAL A 9 -3.94 6.10 -8.86
CA VAL A 9 -3.74 7.06 -9.94
C VAL A 9 -4.09 8.49 -9.50
N ALA A 10 -5.16 8.67 -8.71
CA ALA A 10 -5.61 9.99 -8.30
C ALA A 10 -4.60 10.72 -7.38
N LEU A 11 -3.75 9.98 -6.66
CA LEU A 11 -2.80 10.53 -5.69
C LEU A 11 -1.38 10.63 -6.24
N THR A 12 -1.01 9.72 -7.15
CA THR A 12 0.37 9.62 -7.66
C THR A 12 0.47 9.90 -9.16
N GLY A 13 -0.66 10.08 -9.86
CA GLY A 13 -0.70 10.18 -11.31
C GLY A 13 -0.28 8.89 -12.03
N GLU A 14 -0.03 7.79 -11.32
CA GLU A 14 0.43 6.54 -11.90
C GLU A 14 -0.54 5.39 -11.69
N ASP A 15 -0.76 4.62 -12.75
CA ASP A 15 -1.46 3.35 -12.67
C ASP A 15 -0.53 2.28 -12.09
N TRP A 16 -0.93 1.75 -10.93
CA TRP A 16 -0.22 0.69 -10.22
C TRP A 16 -0.84 -0.69 -10.48
N MET A 17 -1.93 -0.75 -11.25
CA MET A 17 -2.60 -2.00 -11.58
C MET A 17 -1.63 -2.97 -12.27
N GLY A 18 -1.60 -4.20 -11.78
CA GLY A 18 -0.75 -5.26 -12.34
C GLY A 18 0.75 -5.13 -12.03
N LYS A 19 1.21 -3.99 -11.49
CA LYS A 19 2.58 -3.80 -11.01
C LYS A 19 2.81 -4.53 -9.69
N THR A 20 4.08 -4.81 -9.41
CA THR A 20 4.49 -5.35 -8.10
C THR A 20 4.84 -4.22 -7.14
N ALA A 21 4.68 -4.46 -5.83
CA ALA A 21 5.10 -3.49 -4.80
C ALA A 21 6.57 -3.09 -4.93
N SER A 22 7.46 -4.02 -5.30
CA SER A 22 8.88 -3.73 -5.52
C SER A 22 9.12 -2.77 -6.70
N ASN A 23 8.26 -2.81 -7.74
CA ASN A 23 8.33 -1.82 -8.82
C ASN A 23 7.95 -0.42 -8.31
N VAL A 24 6.93 -0.33 -7.45
CA VAL A 24 6.54 0.93 -6.81
C VAL A 24 7.68 1.46 -5.94
N ASP A 25 8.31 0.60 -5.14
CA ASP A 25 9.45 0.97 -4.30
C ASP A 25 10.63 1.52 -5.11
N SER A 26 11.02 0.84 -6.20
CA SER A 26 12.08 1.33 -7.08
C SER A 26 11.77 2.67 -7.74
N ARG A 27 10.48 2.96 -7.99
CA ARG A 27 10.02 4.16 -8.70
C ARG A 27 9.94 5.38 -7.79
N PHE A 28 9.54 5.17 -6.53
CA PHE A 28 9.22 6.26 -5.59
C PHE A 28 10.11 6.28 -4.34
N GLY A 29 11.09 5.39 -4.23
CA GLY A 29 11.92 5.26 -3.03
C GLY A 29 11.10 4.88 -1.79
N SER A 30 10.00 4.12 -1.98
CA SER A 30 9.15 3.66 -0.87
C SER A 30 9.61 2.31 -0.30
N THR A 31 8.99 1.91 0.81
CA THR A 31 9.17 0.63 1.50
C THR A 31 7.92 -0.25 1.47
N LEU A 32 7.06 -0.06 0.47
CA LEU A 32 5.75 -0.72 0.36
C LEU A 32 5.86 -2.25 0.36
N HIS A 33 6.85 -2.82 -0.34
CA HIS A 33 7.05 -4.26 -0.37
C HIS A 33 7.33 -4.84 1.02
N GLU A 34 8.24 -4.20 1.77
CA GLU A 34 8.60 -4.62 3.12
C GLU A 34 7.42 -4.48 4.08
N GLU A 35 6.66 -3.39 3.99
CA GLU A 35 5.46 -3.19 4.79
C GLU A 35 4.39 -4.24 4.50
N LEU A 36 4.13 -4.57 3.23
CA LEU A 36 3.20 -5.63 2.85
C LEU A 36 3.66 -6.99 3.38
N GLN A 37 4.96 -7.30 3.30
CA GLN A 37 5.51 -8.52 3.91
C GLN A 37 5.35 -8.50 5.43
N GLY A 38 5.57 -7.36 6.08
CA GLY A 38 5.42 -7.18 7.52
C GLY A 38 4.00 -7.44 7.99
N VAL A 39 3.00 -6.87 7.31
CA VAL A 39 1.58 -7.12 7.57
C VAL A 39 1.22 -8.58 7.34
N TYR A 40 1.71 -9.18 6.24
CA TYR A 40 1.46 -10.58 5.94
C TYR A 40 1.97 -11.52 7.06
N ARG A 41 3.21 -11.29 7.53
CA ARG A 41 3.83 -12.13 8.58
C ARG A 41 3.23 -11.89 9.95
N SER A 42 3.00 -10.63 10.31
CA SER A 42 2.51 -10.25 11.65
C SER A 42 1.01 -10.44 11.81
N LYS A 43 0.27 -10.48 10.70
CA LYS A 43 -1.20 -10.47 10.67
C LYS A 43 -1.81 -9.24 11.36
N ARG A 44 -1.04 -8.15 11.46
CA ARG A 44 -1.46 -6.90 12.10
C ARG A 44 -1.56 -5.78 11.07
N PRO A 45 -2.54 -4.87 11.21
CA PRO A 45 -2.65 -3.71 10.35
C PRO A 45 -1.48 -2.74 10.54
N LEU A 46 -1.20 -1.95 9.51
CA LEU A 46 -0.20 -0.88 9.54
C LEU A 46 -0.83 0.43 9.05
N ALA A 47 -0.60 1.52 9.78
CA ALA A 47 -1.09 2.84 9.41
C ALA A 47 0.01 3.88 9.63
N HIS A 48 0.54 4.47 8.56
CA HIS A 48 1.66 5.42 8.64
C HIS A 48 1.38 6.68 7.84
N HIS A 49 2.00 7.78 8.29
CA HIS A 49 2.10 9.02 7.54
C HIS A 49 3.33 8.95 6.62
N ILE A 50 3.12 9.12 5.32
CA ILE A 50 4.16 9.02 4.29
C ILE A 50 4.32 10.33 3.54
N ARG A 51 5.54 10.58 3.08
CA ARG A 51 5.84 11.63 2.11
C ARG A 51 5.89 11.00 0.73
N ILE A 52 5.08 11.52 -0.18
CA ILE A 52 5.10 11.17 -1.59
C ILE A 52 5.99 12.20 -2.27
N TYR A 53 7.23 11.80 -2.55
CA TYR A 53 8.20 12.64 -3.24
C TYR A 53 7.86 12.72 -4.73
N GLN A 54 6.94 13.61 -5.05
CA GLN A 54 6.71 14.16 -6.40
C GLN A 54 7.00 15.66 -6.38
N LYS A 55 6.92 16.32 -7.55
CA LYS A 55 7.29 17.74 -7.77
C LYS A 55 6.84 18.69 -6.64
N ASP A 56 5.71 18.43 -5.99
CA ASP A 56 5.09 19.31 -4.99
C ASP A 56 5.12 18.81 -3.53
N HIS A 57 5.93 17.80 -3.19
CA HIS A 57 6.06 17.25 -1.81
C HIS A 57 4.69 17.02 -1.12
N LEU A 58 4.00 15.95 -1.51
CA LEU A 58 2.69 15.62 -0.94
C LEU A 58 2.84 14.77 0.32
N SER A 59 2.00 15.06 1.32
CA SER A 59 1.84 14.23 2.51
C SER A 59 0.56 13.40 2.39
N ALA A 60 0.63 12.14 2.84
CA ALA A 60 -0.48 11.21 2.77
C ALA A 60 -0.45 10.23 3.94
N TYR A 61 -1.62 9.70 4.28
CA TYR A 61 -1.70 8.50 5.11
C TYR A 61 -1.76 7.27 4.21
N ARG A 62 -1.05 6.23 4.62
CA ARG A 62 -1.11 4.89 4.03
C ARG A 62 -1.61 3.91 5.07
N LEU A 63 -2.67 3.19 4.72
CA LEU A 63 -3.28 2.13 5.52
C LEU A 63 -3.13 0.80 4.79
N VAL A 64 -2.63 -0.19 5.51
CA VAL A 64 -2.41 -1.56 5.02
C VAL A 64 -3.14 -2.52 5.97
N LEU A 65 -4.18 -3.19 5.48
CA LEU A 65 -5.03 -4.06 6.28
C LEU A 65 -4.98 -5.49 5.75
N PRO A 66 -4.66 -6.50 6.59
CA PRO A 66 -4.86 -7.89 6.23
C PRO A 66 -6.36 -8.20 6.22
N ILE A 67 -6.84 -8.81 5.14
CA ILE A 67 -8.18 -9.38 5.07
C ILE A 67 -8.02 -10.89 5.16
N PHE A 68 -8.62 -11.46 6.21
CA PHE A 68 -8.52 -12.88 6.48
C PHE A 68 -9.46 -13.69 5.59
N ALA A 69 -9.09 -14.93 5.32
CA ALA A 69 -9.95 -15.88 4.63
C ALA A 69 -11.07 -16.34 5.57
N ASP A 70 -12.30 -16.41 5.05
CA ASP A 70 -13.45 -16.89 5.81
C ASP A 70 -13.39 -18.41 6.07
N ASP A 71 -12.70 -19.15 5.21
CA ASP A 71 -12.64 -20.61 5.21
C ASP A 71 -11.39 -21.19 5.91
N ARG A 72 -10.39 -20.35 6.22
CA ARG A 72 -9.10 -20.78 6.78
C ARG A 72 -8.65 -19.82 7.87
N GLU A 73 -8.77 -20.28 9.12
CA GLU A 73 -8.50 -19.47 10.31
C GLU A 73 -7.08 -18.90 10.30
N GLY A 74 -7.01 -17.58 10.40
CA GLY A 74 -5.75 -16.85 10.46
C GLY A 74 -4.96 -16.80 9.14
N GLU A 75 -5.48 -17.33 8.04
CA GLU A 75 -4.88 -17.13 6.71
C GLU A 75 -5.31 -15.79 6.13
N ILE A 76 -4.36 -15.08 5.49
CA ILE A 76 -4.65 -13.81 4.83
C ILE A 76 -5.04 -14.12 3.38
N ALA A 77 -6.29 -13.84 3.01
CA ALA A 77 -6.77 -13.97 1.64
C ALA A 77 -6.24 -12.83 0.75
N GLN A 78 -6.18 -11.61 1.30
CA GLN A 78 -5.72 -10.43 0.58
C GLN A 78 -5.18 -9.36 1.54
N ILE A 79 -4.38 -8.44 1.03
CA ILE A 79 -4.02 -7.22 1.76
C ILE A 79 -4.66 -6.04 1.06
N PHE A 80 -5.47 -5.30 1.80
CA PHE A 80 -6.09 -4.06 1.36
C PHE A 80 -5.12 -2.89 1.60
N LEU A 81 -4.85 -2.14 0.54
CA LEU A 81 -3.97 -0.96 0.57
C LEU A 81 -4.79 0.27 0.20
N VAL A 82 -4.79 1.26 1.08
CA VAL A 82 -5.38 2.58 0.81
C VAL A 82 -4.35 3.66 1.10
N ILE A 83 -4.31 4.65 0.22
CA ILE A 83 -3.53 5.87 0.39
C ILE A 83 -4.52 7.03 0.27
N PHE A 84 -4.43 8.02 1.14
CA PHE A 84 -5.22 9.24 1.05
C PHE A 84 -4.41 10.45 1.45
N ARG A 85 -4.60 11.56 0.75
CA ARG A 85 -3.88 12.81 0.99
C ARG A 85 -4.26 13.38 2.36
N THR A 86 -3.28 13.94 3.05
CA THR A 86 -3.56 14.83 4.19
C THR A 86 -3.89 16.22 3.65
N THR A 87 -5.12 16.70 3.86
CA THR A 87 -5.44 18.12 3.72
C THR A 87 -4.76 18.87 4.87
N GLY A 88 -3.80 19.73 4.54
CA GLY A 88 -3.35 20.81 5.42
C GLY A 88 -4.23 22.03 5.22
#